data_AF-A0A9P5JZB6-F1
#
_entry.id   AF-A0A9P5JZB6-F1
#
_cell.length_a   1.000
_cell.length_b   1.000
_cell.length_c   1.000
_cell.angle_alpha   90.00
_cell.angle_beta   90.00
_cell.angle_gamma   90.00
#
_symmetry.space_group_name_H-M   'P 1'
#
loop_
_entity.id
_entity.type
_entity.pdbx_description
1 polymer ?
#
loop_
_entity_poly.entity_id
_entity_poly.type
_entity_poly.pdbx_seq_one_letter_code
_entity_poly.pdbx_strand_id
1 'polypeptide(L)'
;MTGPPAPRTTFPSLAHLDFHGESEYVEEFVARIELPALFHITIGLFNDIFFEMPQFCEFITRLNALRSPTLALLALDGESVKVSFIRDRQVDSINEGCSLQTSCRRLDWRVSFVTQITSQLSPLLSSVHELCIGGKMTTGEEDSTQWLELFQIFTHVTKVTVLDERLLPGVVHALVMGDMAAGVLPELTRLHLEGYLSTPSVVKAAERFVATRRLAGRTVFLTNC
;
A
#
# COMPACT_ATOMS: atom_id res chain seq x y z
N MET A 1 -13.51 32.25 10.28
CA MET A 1 -12.32 33.09 10.03
C MET A 1 -11.12 32.31 10.50
N THR A 2 -10.33 31.76 9.58
CA THR A 2 -9.08 31.08 9.91
C THR A 2 -8.03 32.15 10.22
N GLY A 3 -7.41 32.09 11.40
CA GLY A 3 -6.29 32.97 11.75
C GLY A 3 -5.08 32.72 10.85
N PRO A 4 -4.06 33.61 10.89
CA PRO A 4 -2.83 33.42 10.14
C PRO A 4 -2.18 32.06 10.49
N PRO A 5 -1.65 31.31 9.51
CA PRO A 5 -0.99 30.03 9.77
C PRO A 5 0.12 30.19 10.80
N ALA A 6 0.16 29.30 11.80
CA ALA A 6 1.26 29.28 12.76
C ALA A 6 2.60 29.06 12.03
N PRO A 7 3.69 29.74 12.45
CA PRO A 7 4.99 29.55 11.84
C PRO A 7 5.46 28.09 12.00
N ARG A 8 5.95 27.50 10.90
CA ARG A 8 6.50 26.14 10.89
C ARG A 8 7.92 26.13 11.46
N THR A 9 8.23 25.12 12.26
CA THR A 9 9.57 24.88 12.82
C THR A 9 10.36 23.95 11.92
N THR A 10 11.51 24.41 11.41
CA THR A 10 12.37 23.61 10.56
C THR A 10 13.36 22.78 11.39
N PHE A 11 13.45 21.48 11.14
CA PHE A 11 14.50 20.61 11.70
C PHE A 11 15.44 20.16 10.57
N PRO A 12 16.51 20.92 10.29
CA PRO A 12 17.33 20.72 9.08
C PRO A 12 18.13 19.41 9.10
N SER A 13 18.38 18.84 10.27
CA SER A 13 19.20 17.63 10.44
C SER A 13 18.39 16.39 10.84
N LEU A 14 17.06 16.49 10.95
CA LEU A 14 16.23 15.34 11.33
C LEU A 14 16.06 14.41 10.13
N ALA A 15 16.84 13.34 10.13
CA ALA A 15 16.90 12.32 9.09
C ALA A 15 15.83 11.21 9.24
N HIS A 16 15.45 10.93 10.49
CA HIS A 16 14.53 9.86 10.86
C HIS A 16 13.47 10.39 11.81
N LEU A 17 12.21 10.05 11.54
CA LEU A 17 11.08 10.32 12.40
C LEU A 17 10.33 9.02 12.67
N ASP A 18 10.21 8.65 13.94
CA ASP A 18 9.36 7.55 14.38
C ASP A 18 8.31 8.12 15.34
N PHE A 19 7.04 7.97 14.97
CA PHE A 19 5.90 8.48 15.71
C PHE A 19 4.94 7.35 16.02
N HIS A 20 4.48 7.27 17.26
CA HIS A 20 3.47 6.31 17.70
C HIS A 20 2.40 7.06 18.51
N GLY A 21 1.15 7.07 18.03
CA GLY A 21 0.09 7.86 18.66
C GLY A 21 -1.23 7.83 17.91
N GLU A 22 -2.13 8.75 18.26
CA GLU A 22 -3.41 8.95 17.55
C GLU A 22 -3.22 9.87 16.34
N SER A 23 -4.10 9.74 15.33
CA SER A 23 -4.00 10.51 14.09
C SER A 23 -4.03 12.04 14.30
N GLU A 24 -4.74 12.51 15.34
CA GLU A 24 -4.87 13.94 15.64
C GLU A 24 -3.53 14.59 15.99
N TYR A 25 -2.69 13.89 16.77
CA TYR A 25 -1.39 14.41 17.19
C TYR A 25 -0.40 14.45 16.03
N VAL A 26 -0.40 13.45 15.15
CA VAL A 26 0.49 13.47 13.97
C VAL A 26 0.06 14.57 13.00
N GLU A 27 -1.25 14.80 12.81
CA GLU A 27 -1.75 15.91 11.99
C GLU A 27 -1.32 17.27 12.53
N GLU A 28 -1.49 17.51 13.84
CA GLU A 28 -1.05 18.77 14.46
C GLU A 28 0.48 18.92 14.40
N PHE A 29 1.21 17.82 14.59
CA PHE A 29 2.67 17.80 14.55
C PHE A 29 3.20 18.14 13.15
N VAL A 30 2.75 17.43 12.11
CA VAL A 30 3.23 17.64 10.73
C VAL A 30 2.79 18.98 10.13
N ALA A 31 1.69 19.56 10.61
CA ALA A 31 1.26 20.91 10.23
C ALA A 31 2.27 21.99 10.67
N ARG A 32 3.02 21.74 11.75
CA ARG A 32 3.90 22.71 12.42
C ARG A 32 5.38 22.53 12.14
N ILE A 33 5.78 21.54 11.36
CA ILE A 33 7.19 21.24 11.15
C ILE A 33 7.57 21.20 9.66
N GLU A 34 8.86 21.41 9.40
CA GLU A 34 9.48 21.15 8.11
C GLU A 34 10.74 20.32 8.30
N LEU A 35 10.81 19.18 7.61
CA LEU A 35 11.87 18.19 7.79
C LEU A 35 12.59 17.96 6.45
N PRO A 36 13.41 18.92 5.96
CA PRO A 36 13.98 18.87 4.61
C PRO A 36 14.99 17.74 4.39
N ALA A 37 15.62 17.24 5.46
CA ALA A 37 16.56 16.12 5.42
C ALA A 37 15.91 14.76 5.75
N LEU A 38 14.59 14.72 5.95
CA LEU A 38 13.90 13.49 6.31
C LEU A 38 13.88 12.54 5.13
N PHE A 39 14.45 11.36 5.34
CA PHE A 39 14.42 10.27 4.36
C PHE A 39 13.77 9.00 4.89
N HIS A 40 13.57 8.92 6.20
CA HIS A 40 12.85 7.83 6.83
C HIS A 40 11.76 8.35 7.75
N ILE A 41 10.53 7.89 7.53
CA ILE A 41 9.42 8.14 8.43
C ILE A 41 8.66 6.86 8.72
N THR A 42 8.40 6.62 10.00
CA THR A 42 7.52 5.56 10.48
C THR A 42 6.43 6.20 11.34
N ILE A 43 5.17 5.97 10.96
CA ILE A 43 3.99 6.41 11.72
C ILE A 43 3.22 5.18 12.16
N GLY A 44 3.15 4.93 13.46
CA GLY A 44 2.30 3.93 14.10
C GLY A 44 1.03 4.57 14.66
N LEU A 45 -0.13 4.24 14.08
CA LEU A 45 -1.43 4.66 14.62
C LEU A 45 -2.04 3.57 15.51
N PHE A 46 -2.67 3.97 16.61
CA PHE A 46 -3.34 3.06 17.54
C PHE A 46 -4.86 3.20 17.46
N ASN A 47 -5.57 2.09 17.25
CA ASN A 47 -7.04 2.00 17.30
C ASN A 47 -7.83 2.90 16.33
N ASP A 48 -7.17 3.69 15.48
CA ASP A 48 -7.81 4.52 14.46
C ASP A 48 -8.07 3.70 13.19
N ILE A 49 -9.34 3.39 12.94
CA ILE A 49 -9.80 2.65 11.75
C ILE A 49 -10.15 3.63 10.62
N PHE A 50 -10.61 4.83 10.97
CA PHE A 50 -11.05 5.86 10.03
C PHE A 50 -10.45 7.20 10.43
N PHE A 51 -9.65 7.78 9.55
CA PHE A 51 -9.07 9.10 9.77
C PHE A 51 -8.85 9.85 8.46
N GLU A 52 -9.10 11.15 8.50
CA GLU A 52 -8.65 12.07 7.47
C GLU A 52 -7.34 12.69 7.94
N MET A 53 -6.29 12.50 7.14
CA MET A 53 -4.95 12.96 7.46
C MET A 53 -4.40 13.90 6.37
N PRO A 54 -5.10 15.01 6.06
CA PRO A 54 -4.72 15.89 4.96
C PRO A 54 -3.38 16.59 5.21
N GLN A 55 -3.06 17.00 6.44
CA GLN A 55 -1.79 17.67 6.73
C GLN A 55 -0.63 16.70 6.59
N PHE A 56 -0.80 15.45 7.03
CA PHE A 56 0.18 14.40 6.84
C PHE A 56 0.37 14.09 5.35
N CYS A 57 -0.70 13.98 4.56
CA CYS A 57 -0.58 13.74 3.12
C CYS A 57 0.14 14.91 2.41
N GLU A 58 -0.19 16.16 2.76
CA GLU A 58 0.54 17.33 2.27
C GLU A 58 2.01 17.31 2.72
N PHE A 59 2.27 16.88 3.95
CA PHE A 59 3.63 16.74 4.47
C PHE A 59 4.42 15.68 3.69
N ILE A 60 3.88 14.48 3.48
CA ILE A 60 4.52 13.39 2.71
C ILE A 60 4.80 13.82 1.28
N THR A 61 3.87 14.49 0.60
CA THR A 61 4.08 14.95 -0.79
C THR A 61 5.20 15.98 -0.94
N ARG A 62 5.52 16.72 0.13
CA ARG A 62 6.64 17.68 0.16
C ARG A 62 7.99 17.03 0.43
N LEU A 63 8.03 15.81 0.97
CA LEU A 63 9.28 15.12 1.28
C LEU A 63 10.01 14.69 0.01
N ASN A 64 11.21 15.23 -0.20
CA ASN A 64 12.04 14.90 -1.36
C ASN A 64 12.38 13.40 -1.45
N ALA A 65 12.56 12.74 -0.30
CA ALA A 65 12.87 11.31 -0.23
C ALA A 65 11.76 10.42 -0.80
N LEU A 66 10.51 10.93 -0.78
CA LEU A 66 9.32 10.21 -1.24
C LEU A 66 8.84 10.69 -2.59
N ARG A 67 9.63 11.51 -3.29
CA ARG A 67 9.32 11.88 -4.66
C ARG A 67 9.42 10.65 -5.55
N SER A 68 8.24 10.23 -6.03
CA SER A 68 8.06 9.18 -7.01
C SER A 68 8.44 7.78 -6.52
N PRO A 69 7.74 7.22 -5.52
CA PRO A 69 7.94 5.83 -5.13
C PRO A 69 7.63 4.90 -6.31
N THR A 70 8.47 3.89 -6.52
CA THR A 70 8.34 2.91 -7.60
C THR A 70 7.66 1.63 -7.12
N LEU A 71 7.80 1.34 -5.83
CA LEU A 71 7.33 0.13 -5.18
C LEU A 71 6.47 0.51 -3.97
N ALA A 72 5.28 -0.08 -3.90
CA ALA A 72 4.48 -0.15 -2.68
C ALA A 72 4.61 -1.55 -2.09
N LEU A 73 5.02 -1.63 -0.82
CA LEU A 73 5.07 -2.87 -0.05
C LEU A 73 3.97 -2.84 1.00
N LEU A 74 3.05 -3.78 0.91
CA LEU A 74 2.03 -4.07 1.90
C LEU A 74 2.46 -5.30 2.71
N ALA A 75 2.79 -5.09 3.97
CA ALA A 75 3.14 -6.13 4.92
C ALA A 75 2.03 -6.30 5.97
N LEU A 76 1.42 -7.49 6.03
CA LEU A 76 0.41 -7.84 7.02
C LEU A 76 1.05 -8.75 8.08
N ASP A 77 1.25 -8.29 9.31
CA ASP A 77 1.94 -9.07 10.35
C ASP A 77 1.13 -9.14 11.64
N GLY A 78 0.69 -10.35 12.01
CA GLY A 78 0.07 -10.59 13.31
C GLY A 78 -1.20 -9.76 13.52
N GLU A 79 -1.10 -8.69 14.32
CA GLU A 79 -2.15 -7.70 14.62
C GLU A 79 -1.88 -6.33 13.98
N SER A 80 -1.02 -6.25 12.98
CA SER A 80 -0.60 -5.00 12.35
C SER A 80 -0.64 -5.07 10.83
N VAL A 81 -0.71 -3.91 10.22
CA VAL A 81 -0.47 -3.73 8.79
C VAL A 81 0.47 -2.57 8.60
N LYS A 82 1.41 -2.73 7.68
CA LYS A 82 2.41 -1.73 7.30
C LYS A 82 2.36 -1.55 5.79
N VAL A 83 2.20 -0.30 5.36
CA VAL A 83 2.41 0.10 3.97
C VAL A 83 3.70 0.90 3.89
N SER A 84 4.59 0.52 2.97
CA SER A 84 5.87 1.19 2.74
C SER A 84 5.98 1.63 1.28
N PHE A 85 6.44 2.85 1.06
CA PHE A 85 6.71 3.42 -0.25
C PHE A 85 8.20 3.52 -0.46
N ILE A 86 8.70 2.85 -1.50
CA ILE A 86 10.13 2.67 -1.78
C ILE A 86 10.43 3.20 -3.18
N ARG A 87 11.50 3.98 -3.31
CA ARG A 87 11.91 4.65 -4.57
C ARG A 87 12.89 3.85 -5.43
N ASP A 88 13.79 3.09 -4.81
CA ASP A 88 14.76 2.26 -5.50
C ASP A 88 14.91 0.94 -4.75
N ARG A 89 15.18 -0.14 -5.49
CA ARG A 89 15.37 -1.51 -4.98
C ARG A 89 16.82 -1.80 -4.59
N GLN A 90 17.68 -0.79 -4.49
CA GLN A 90 19.04 -1.03 -4.05
C GLN A 90 19.03 -1.72 -2.67
N VAL A 91 19.90 -2.71 -2.51
CA VAL A 91 19.83 -3.66 -1.37
C VAL A 91 20.01 -2.96 -0.02
N ASP A 92 20.58 -1.75 0.00
CA ASP A 92 20.75 -0.92 1.20
C ASP A 92 19.60 0.10 1.43
N SER A 93 18.68 0.28 0.46
CA SER A 93 17.64 1.32 0.47
C SER A 93 16.31 0.91 1.12
N ILE A 94 16.22 -0.27 1.75
CA ILE A 94 15.03 -0.65 2.55
C ILE A 94 14.78 0.38 3.68
N ASN A 95 15.84 1.09 4.10
CA ASN A 95 15.77 2.14 5.11
C ASN A 95 15.35 3.51 4.54
N GLU A 96 15.36 3.70 3.22
CA GLU A 96 14.96 4.95 2.56
C GLU A 96 13.51 4.83 2.09
N GLY A 97 12.60 5.51 2.79
CA GLY A 97 11.19 5.44 2.45
C GLY A 97 10.26 5.98 3.53
N CYS A 98 8.97 5.91 3.21
CA CYS A 98 7.90 6.23 4.13
C CYS A 98 7.16 4.96 4.45
N SER A 99 7.03 4.68 5.73
CA SER A 99 6.20 3.60 6.20
C SER A 99 5.13 4.08 7.16
N LEU A 100 3.93 3.57 6.93
CA LEU A 100 2.75 3.82 7.73
C LEU A 100 2.30 2.48 8.25
N GLN A 101 2.10 2.38 9.55
CA GLN A 101 1.61 1.19 10.19
C GLN A 101 0.47 1.50 11.14
N THR A 102 -0.44 0.54 11.28
CA THR A 102 -1.45 0.57 12.33
C THR A 102 -1.49 -0.77 13.02
N SER A 103 -1.76 -0.74 14.32
CA SER A 103 -2.10 -1.93 15.09
C SER A 103 -3.62 -2.12 15.05
N CYS A 104 -4.07 -3.11 14.28
CA CYS A 104 -5.47 -3.46 14.09
C CYS A 104 -5.65 -4.98 14.11
N ARG A 105 -6.42 -5.51 15.06
CA ARG A 105 -6.60 -6.97 15.17
C ARG A 105 -7.34 -7.59 14.00
N ARG A 106 -8.37 -6.92 13.48
CA ARG A 106 -9.18 -7.47 12.41
C ARG A 106 -8.57 -7.18 11.05
N LEU A 107 -8.59 -8.19 10.18
CA LEU A 107 -8.02 -8.07 8.83
C LEU A 107 -8.75 -7.03 7.99
N ASP A 108 -10.08 -7.00 8.08
CA ASP A 108 -10.88 -6.09 7.29
C ASP A 108 -10.53 -4.63 7.58
N TRP A 109 -10.22 -4.32 8.84
CA TRP A 109 -9.75 -2.99 9.24
C TRP A 109 -8.35 -2.67 8.71
N ARG A 110 -7.49 -3.68 8.56
CA ARG A 110 -6.14 -3.48 8.01
C ARG A 110 -6.18 -3.12 6.54
N VAL A 111 -6.96 -3.86 5.74
CA VAL A 111 -7.08 -3.55 4.31
C VAL A 111 -7.78 -2.20 4.14
N SER A 112 -8.84 -1.92 4.90
CA SER A 112 -9.47 -0.59 4.92
C SER A 112 -8.51 0.54 5.27
N PHE A 113 -7.66 0.37 6.31
CA PHE A 113 -6.62 1.33 6.65
C PHE A 113 -5.70 1.62 5.46
N VAL A 114 -5.21 0.56 4.81
CA VAL A 114 -4.30 0.69 3.66
C VAL A 114 -5.02 1.37 2.50
N THR A 115 -6.23 0.97 2.17
CA THR A 115 -7.05 1.58 1.12
C THR A 115 -7.28 3.07 1.40
N GLN A 116 -7.61 3.43 2.64
CA GLN A 116 -7.84 4.83 3.02
C GLN A 116 -6.58 5.69 2.92
N ILE A 117 -5.45 5.22 3.46
CA ILE A 117 -4.21 6.00 3.41
C ILE A 117 -3.65 6.07 1.98
N THR A 118 -3.73 4.99 1.21
CA THR A 118 -3.29 4.99 -0.20
C THR A 118 -4.17 5.88 -1.07
N SER A 119 -5.48 5.94 -0.82
CA SER A 119 -6.40 6.85 -1.50
C SER A 119 -6.03 8.32 -1.26
N GLN A 120 -5.76 8.69 0.00
CA GLN A 120 -5.31 10.05 0.36
C GLN A 120 -3.93 10.39 -0.22
N LEU A 121 -3.07 9.38 -0.39
CA LEU A 121 -1.74 9.51 -1.02
C LEU A 121 -1.76 9.26 -2.53
N SER A 122 -2.94 9.17 -3.18
CA SER A 122 -3.07 8.82 -4.61
C SER A 122 -2.18 9.61 -5.58
N PRO A 123 -1.87 10.91 -5.39
CA PRO A 123 -0.95 11.62 -6.28
C PRO A 123 0.46 10.99 -6.32
N LEU A 124 0.91 10.42 -5.19
CA LEU A 124 2.22 9.76 -5.07
C LEU A 124 2.22 8.37 -5.69
N LEU A 125 1.07 7.74 -5.82
CA LEU A 125 0.94 6.37 -6.33
C LEU A 125 1.05 6.30 -7.84
N SER A 126 0.97 7.45 -8.52
CA SER A 126 1.10 7.54 -9.99
C SER A 126 2.43 6.99 -10.53
N SER A 127 3.50 6.99 -9.73
CA SER A 127 4.80 6.42 -10.11
C SER A 127 5.00 4.96 -9.67
N VAL A 128 4.08 4.41 -8.89
CA VAL A 128 4.19 3.05 -8.36
C VAL A 128 3.84 2.07 -9.48
N HIS A 129 4.85 1.35 -9.95
CA HIS A 129 4.70 0.34 -10.99
C HIS A 129 4.78 -1.09 -10.44
N GLU A 130 5.15 -1.24 -9.16
CA GLU A 130 5.18 -2.53 -8.48
C GLU A 130 4.44 -2.49 -7.14
N LEU A 131 3.59 -3.49 -6.94
CA LEU A 131 2.91 -3.75 -5.68
C LEU A 131 3.37 -5.10 -5.14
N CYS A 132 3.93 -5.11 -3.95
CA CYS A 132 4.31 -6.32 -3.23
C CYS A 132 3.43 -6.49 -2.00
N ILE A 133 2.84 -7.65 -1.84
CA ILE A 133 1.93 -8.00 -0.76
C ILE A 133 2.51 -9.22 -0.06
N GLY A 134 2.78 -9.12 1.23
CA GLY A 134 3.33 -10.21 2.00
C GLY A 134 2.91 -10.12 3.45
N GLY A 135 3.20 -11.16 4.24
CA GLY A 135 2.79 -11.13 5.63
C GLY A 135 2.92 -12.46 6.35
N LYS A 136 2.55 -12.44 7.62
CA LYS A 136 2.22 -13.62 8.39
C LYS A 136 0.80 -13.48 8.87
N MET A 137 -0.14 -13.92 8.04
CA MET A 137 -1.55 -13.80 8.39
C MET A 137 -2.06 -14.98 9.21
N THR A 138 -2.93 -14.71 10.17
CA THR A 138 -3.78 -15.73 10.79
C THR A 138 -4.94 -16.03 9.84
N THR A 139 -5.28 -17.31 9.68
CA THR A 139 -6.35 -17.76 8.79
C THR A 139 -7.68 -17.10 9.15
N GLY A 140 -8.17 -16.19 8.32
CA GLY A 140 -9.46 -15.53 8.45
C GLY A 140 -10.16 -15.45 7.10
N GLU A 141 -11.49 -15.35 7.10
CA GLU A 141 -12.25 -15.09 5.87
C GLU A 141 -11.93 -13.68 5.37
N GLU A 142 -11.29 -13.59 4.20
CA GLU A 142 -10.91 -12.32 3.60
C GLU A 142 -12.07 -11.74 2.77
N ASP A 143 -12.40 -10.48 3.00
CA ASP A 143 -13.34 -9.76 2.15
C ASP A 143 -12.65 -9.29 0.86
N SER A 144 -12.89 -10.04 -0.22
CA SER A 144 -12.39 -9.72 -1.55
C SER A 144 -12.80 -8.34 -2.10
N THR A 145 -13.84 -7.70 -1.55
CA THR A 145 -14.24 -6.34 -1.95
C THR A 145 -13.21 -5.30 -1.53
N GLN A 146 -12.55 -5.48 -0.39
CA GLN A 146 -11.55 -4.54 0.10
C GLN A 146 -10.24 -4.61 -0.69
N TRP A 147 -9.83 -5.82 -1.06
CA TRP A 147 -8.72 -6.03 -2.00
C TRP A 147 -9.01 -5.36 -3.34
N LEU A 148 -10.25 -5.44 -3.81
CA LEU A 148 -10.69 -4.82 -5.05
C LEU A 148 -10.57 -3.29 -4.97
N GLU A 149 -11.06 -2.67 -3.90
CA GLU A 149 -10.93 -1.23 -3.66
C GLU A 149 -9.46 -0.79 -3.62
N LEU A 150 -8.61 -1.55 -2.92
CA LEU A 150 -7.17 -1.28 -2.88
C LEU A 150 -6.57 -1.28 -4.29
N PHE A 151 -6.86 -2.29 -5.12
CA PHE A 151 -6.31 -2.39 -6.47
C PHE A 151 -6.81 -1.31 -7.42
N GLN A 152 -7.98 -0.72 -7.19
CA GLN A 152 -8.48 0.41 -8.01
C GLN A 152 -7.62 1.66 -7.86
N ILE A 153 -6.89 1.80 -6.75
CA ILE A 153 -6.01 2.94 -6.48
C ILE A 153 -4.72 2.85 -7.30
N PHE A 154 -4.26 1.64 -7.62
CA PHE A 154 -2.96 1.37 -8.25
C PHE A 154 -3.05 1.24 -9.78
N THR A 155 -3.46 2.30 -10.47
CA THR A 155 -3.72 2.25 -11.92
C THR A 155 -2.49 1.96 -12.78
N HIS A 156 -1.30 2.38 -12.34
CA HIS A 156 -0.04 2.24 -13.09
C HIS A 156 0.81 1.03 -12.67
N VAL A 157 0.27 0.15 -11.82
CA VAL A 157 1.00 -1.04 -11.40
C VAL A 157 1.09 -2.05 -12.54
N THR A 158 2.33 -2.34 -12.94
CA THR A 158 2.67 -3.30 -14.00
C THR A 158 3.03 -4.67 -13.44
N LYS A 159 3.43 -4.74 -12.16
CA LYS A 159 3.82 -5.97 -11.47
C LYS A 159 3.15 -6.08 -10.10
N VAL A 160 2.47 -7.19 -9.87
CA VAL A 160 1.96 -7.58 -8.54
C VAL A 160 2.70 -8.82 -8.07
N THR A 161 3.19 -8.79 -6.84
CA THR A 161 3.87 -9.91 -6.16
C THR A 161 3.12 -10.22 -4.87
N VAL A 162 2.68 -11.47 -4.69
CA VAL A 162 2.07 -11.95 -3.45
C VAL A 162 2.98 -13.02 -2.85
N LEU A 163 3.55 -12.74 -1.68
CA LEU A 163 4.60 -13.52 -1.01
C LEU A 163 4.06 -14.49 0.06
N ASP A 164 2.76 -14.44 0.37
CA ASP A 164 2.15 -15.32 1.37
C ASP A 164 0.97 -16.06 0.73
N GLU A 165 1.06 -17.38 0.69
CA GLU A 165 0.06 -18.27 0.09
C GLU A 165 -1.34 -18.09 0.71
N ARG A 166 -1.41 -17.64 1.97
CA ARG A 166 -2.67 -17.40 2.70
C ARG A 166 -3.47 -16.24 2.14
N LEU A 167 -2.82 -15.27 1.50
CA LEU A 167 -3.46 -14.08 0.90
C LEU A 167 -3.99 -14.35 -0.50
N LEU A 168 -3.56 -15.44 -1.12
CA LEU A 168 -3.85 -15.72 -2.52
C LEU A 168 -5.35 -15.85 -2.80
N PRO A 169 -6.18 -16.52 -1.98
CA PRO A 169 -7.60 -16.65 -2.27
C PRO A 169 -8.30 -15.29 -2.39
N GLY A 170 -8.09 -14.36 -1.44
CA GLY A 170 -8.72 -13.04 -1.46
C GLY A 170 -8.17 -12.16 -2.58
N VAL A 171 -6.85 -12.11 -2.76
CA VAL A 171 -6.21 -11.34 -3.82
C VAL A 171 -6.63 -11.80 -5.21
N VAL A 172 -6.57 -13.10 -5.50
CA VAL A 172 -6.92 -13.63 -6.82
C VAL A 172 -8.42 -13.48 -7.08
N HIS A 173 -9.26 -13.68 -6.05
CA HIS A 173 -10.70 -13.46 -6.20
C HIS A 173 -11.01 -12.01 -6.57
N ALA A 174 -10.38 -11.04 -5.88
CA ALA A 174 -10.54 -9.62 -6.17
C ALA A 174 -10.08 -9.25 -7.59
N LEU A 175 -8.96 -9.81 -8.08
CA LEU A 175 -8.51 -9.61 -9.46
C LEU A 175 -9.52 -10.13 -10.48
N VAL A 176 -10.09 -11.31 -10.26
CA VAL A 176 -11.13 -11.89 -11.13
C VAL A 176 -12.39 -11.03 -11.13
N MET A 177 -12.86 -10.60 -9.95
CA MET A 177 -14.03 -9.73 -9.85
C MET A 177 -13.81 -8.36 -10.51
N GLY A 178 -12.64 -7.75 -10.28
CA GLY A 178 -12.32 -6.43 -10.78
C GLY A 178 -12.18 -6.37 -12.30
N ASP A 179 -11.67 -7.42 -12.93
CA ASP A 179 -11.57 -7.47 -14.38
C ASP A 179 -12.95 -7.63 -15.06
N MET A 180 -13.91 -8.26 -14.38
CA MET A 180 -15.29 -8.35 -14.86
C MET A 180 -16.07 -7.04 -14.73
N ALA A 181 -15.78 -6.23 -13.69
CA ALA A 181 -16.57 -5.05 -13.37
C ALA A 181 -16.01 -3.73 -13.94
N ALA A 182 -14.71 -3.49 -13.83
CA ALA A 182 -14.14 -2.14 -14.02
C ALA A 182 -12.73 -2.11 -14.62
N GLY A 183 -12.10 -3.25 -14.90
CA GLY A 183 -10.74 -3.29 -15.45
C GLY A 183 -9.67 -2.88 -14.45
N VAL A 184 -9.64 -3.56 -13.31
CA VAL A 184 -8.68 -3.31 -12.22
C VAL A 184 -7.23 -3.60 -12.62
N LEU A 185 -6.31 -2.76 -12.15
CA LEU A 185 -4.88 -2.73 -12.49
C LEU A 185 -4.61 -2.70 -14.01
N PRO A 186 -5.11 -1.70 -14.76
CA PRO A 186 -5.15 -1.74 -16.21
C PRO A 186 -3.79 -2.04 -16.87
N GLU A 187 -2.69 -1.56 -16.29
CA GLU A 187 -1.32 -1.73 -16.78
C GLU A 187 -0.62 -3.04 -16.33
N LEU A 188 -1.31 -3.91 -15.58
CA LEU A 188 -0.73 -5.16 -15.09
C LEU A 188 -0.23 -6.04 -16.24
N THR A 189 1.06 -6.40 -16.19
CA THR A 189 1.71 -7.33 -17.13
C THR A 189 2.34 -8.53 -16.44
N ARG A 190 2.66 -8.44 -15.14
CA ARG A 190 3.30 -9.51 -14.38
C ARG A 190 2.54 -9.77 -13.10
N LEU A 191 2.07 -11.01 -12.94
CA LEU A 191 1.44 -11.48 -11.72
C LEU A 191 2.31 -12.60 -11.15
N HIS A 192 2.77 -12.39 -9.93
CA HIS A 192 3.66 -13.30 -9.24
C HIS A 192 3.00 -13.76 -7.94
N LEU A 193 2.76 -15.07 -7.82
CA LEU A 193 2.03 -15.67 -6.71
C LEU A 193 2.90 -16.77 -6.10
N GLU A 194 3.37 -16.59 -4.87
CA GLU A 194 4.19 -17.58 -4.17
C GLU A 194 3.32 -18.73 -3.63
N GLY A 195 3.67 -19.98 -3.96
CA GLY A 195 2.96 -21.17 -3.45
C GLY A 195 1.57 -21.42 -4.05
N TYR A 196 1.15 -20.69 -5.09
CA TYR A 196 -0.24 -20.78 -5.60
C TYR A 196 -0.61 -22.16 -6.16
N LEU A 197 0.38 -22.93 -6.62
CA LEU A 197 0.19 -24.29 -7.12
C LEU A 197 -0.33 -25.26 -6.05
N SER A 198 -0.16 -24.93 -4.76
CA SER A 198 -0.65 -25.72 -3.64
C SER A 198 -2.18 -25.67 -3.49
N THR A 199 -2.85 -24.68 -4.11
CA THR A 199 -4.29 -24.45 -3.93
C THR A 199 -5.04 -24.49 -5.28
N PRO A 200 -5.67 -25.63 -5.64
CA PRO A 200 -6.30 -25.81 -6.96
C PRO A 200 -7.35 -24.76 -7.33
N SER A 201 -8.09 -24.24 -6.34
CA SER A 201 -9.07 -23.16 -6.56
C SER A 201 -8.40 -21.84 -6.96
N VAL A 202 -7.26 -21.51 -6.35
CA VAL A 202 -6.45 -20.33 -6.68
C VAL A 202 -5.85 -20.47 -8.08
N VAL A 203 -5.30 -21.64 -8.42
CA VAL A 203 -4.78 -21.92 -9.77
C VAL A 203 -5.83 -21.65 -10.83
N LYS A 204 -7.02 -22.26 -10.69
CA LYS A 204 -8.12 -22.10 -11.64
C LYS A 204 -8.58 -20.64 -11.76
N ALA A 205 -8.62 -19.90 -10.65
CA ALA A 205 -9.02 -18.51 -10.64
C ALA A 205 -7.96 -17.59 -11.30
N ALA A 206 -6.68 -17.82 -11.02
CA ALA A 206 -5.57 -17.08 -11.62
C ALA A 206 -5.47 -17.33 -13.14
N GLU A 207 -5.60 -18.58 -13.58
CA GLU A 207 -5.64 -18.93 -15.00
C GLU A 207 -6.83 -18.28 -15.71
N ARG A 208 -8.01 -18.27 -15.08
CA ARG A 208 -9.19 -17.57 -15.60
C ARG A 208 -8.93 -16.08 -15.75
N PHE A 209 -8.33 -15.44 -14.75
CA PHE A 209 -7.97 -14.02 -14.83
C PHE A 209 -7.04 -13.73 -16.01
N VAL A 210 -5.96 -14.51 -16.17
CA VAL A 210 -5.00 -14.37 -17.27
C VAL A 210 -5.68 -14.59 -18.63
N ALA A 211 -6.56 -15.59 -18.75
CA ALA A 211 -7.30 -15.87 -19.97
C ALA A 211 -8.23 -14.71 -20.36
N THR A 212 -9.01 -14.17 -19.41
CA THR A 212 -9.89 -13.02 -19.63
C THR A 212 -9.09 -11.80 -20.09
N ARG A 213 -7.98 -11.50 -19.42
CA ARG A 213 -7.07 -10.41 -19.79
C ARG A 213 -6.52 -10.56 -21.21
N ARG A 214 -6.07 -11.77 -21.57
CA ARG A 214 -5.58 -12.08 -22.92
C ARG A 214 -6.65 -11.88 -23.99
N LEU A 215 -7.89 -12.31 -23.74
CA LEU A 215 -9.01 -12.10 -24.65
C LEU A 215 -9.32 -10.61 -24.84
N ALA A 216 -9.08 -9.78 -23.83
CA ALA A 216 -9.18 -8.32 -23.89
C ALA A 216 -7.92 -7.64 -24.48
N GLY A 217 -6.96 -8.38 -25.04
CA GLY A 217 -5.72 -7.83 -25.61
C GLY A 217 -4.68 -7.37 -24.58
N ARG A 218 -4.85 -7.72 -23.30
CA ARG A 218 -3.96 -7.34 -22.19
C ARG A 218 -3.19 -8.58 -21.71
N THR A 219 -1.93 -8.72 -22.08
CA THR A 219 -1.16 -9.93 -21.71
C THR A 219 -0.64 -9.83 -20.28
N VAL A 220 -0.94 -10.84 -19.45
CA VAL A 220 -0.41 -11.01 -18.10
C VAL A 220 0.42 -12.29 -18.02
N PHE A 221 1.66 -12.19 -17.55
CA PHE A 221 2.54 -13.31 -17.27
C PHE A 221 2.34 -13.76 -15.82
N LEU A 222 1.83 -14.98 -15.65
CA LEU A 222 1.69 -15.63 -14.34
C LEU A 222 2.97 -16.42 -14.03
N THR A 223 3.53 -16.22 -12.84
CA THR A 223 4.75 -16.92 -12.38
C THR A 223 4.57 -17.41 -10.95
N ASN A 224 5.16 -18.56 -10.66
CA ASN A 224 5.33 -19.09 -9.31
C ASN A 224 6.73 -18.70 -8.78
N CYS A 225 6.86 -18.36 -7.50
CA CYS A 225 8.14 -18.45 -6.78
C CYS A 225 8.19 -19.76 -6.03
#